data_AF-A0A450Z4Q1-F1
#
_entry.id   AF-A0A450Z4Q1-F1
#
_cell.length_a   1.000
_cell.length_b   1.000
_cell.length_c   1.000
_cell.angle_alpha   90.00
_cell.angle_beta   90.00
_cell.angle_gamma   90.00
#
_symmetry.space_group_name_H-M   'P 1'
#
loop_
_entity.id
_entity.type
_entity.pdbx_description
1 polymer ?
#
loop_
_entity_poly.entity_id
_entity_poly.type
_entity_poly.pdbx_seq_one_letter_code
_entity_poly.pdbx_strand_id
1 'polypeptide(L)'
;MKNKYRSNRWIEFREELIELDGGACVRCGRRRDDGAVLQVHHKEYLKGKAPWEYPFGFFETLCRRCHAEKHGKIRPESGWEYVGEDDLGGLYGNCERCATEIRYVFFVQHPKWEPMAVGTICCDDLTGTKLASDKRKYDGLFKKICG
;
A
#
# COMPACT_ATOMS: atom_id res chain seq x y z
N MET A 1 -34.32 3.21 7.31
CA MET A 1 -33.24 3.87 8.10
C MET A 1 -32.62 4.98 7.25
N LYS A 2 -32.55 6.23 7.74
CA LYS A 2 -31.87 7.33 7.01
C LYS A 2 -30.37 7.03 6.92
N ASN A 3 -29.80 7.10 5.72
CA ASN A 3 -28.36 6.96 5.52
C ASN A 3 -27.65 8.17 6.16
N LYS A 4 -27.02 7.97 7.32
CA LYS A 4 -26.32 9.02 8.07
C LYS A 4 -25.15 9.64 7.30
N TYR A 5 -24.60 8.94 6.29
CA TYR A 5 -23.51 9.44 5.46
C TYR A 5 -23.97 10.36 4.32
N ARG A 6 -25.28 10.62 4.21
CA ARG A 6 -25.85 11.61 3.27
C ARG A 6 -26.42 12.84 3.98
N SER A 7 -26.25 12.98 5.31
CA SER A 7 -26.68 14.18 6.02
C SER A 7 -25.71 15.33 5.78
N ASN A 8 -26.22 16.58 5.77
CA ASN A 8 -25.37 17.78 5.70
C ASN A 8 -24.29 17.76 6.80
N ARG A 9 -24.66 17.34 8.01
CA ARG A 9 -23.72 17.22 9.14
C ARG A 9 -22.53 16.32 8.84
N TRP A 10 -22.72 15.20 8.15
CA TRP A 10 -21.60 14.34 7.76
C TRP A 10 -20.77 14.95 6.62
N ILE A 11 -21.42 15.63 5.68
CA ILE A 11 -20.73 16.30 4.56
C ILE A 11 -19.83 17.42 5.10
N GLU A 12 -20.35 18.28 5.97
CA GLU A 12 -19.59 19.37 6.62
C GLU A 12 -18.42 18.83 7.44
N PHE A 13 -18.68 17.86 8.32
CA PHE A 13 -17.63 17.22 9.12
C PHE A 13 -16.54 16.57 8.26
N ARG A 14 -16.93 15.93 7.15
CA ARG A 14 -15.99 15.32 6.21
C ARG A 14 -15.12 16.38 5.53
N GLU A 15 -15.68 17.51 5.13
CA GLU A 15 -14.90 18.58 4.50
C GLU A 15 -13.92 19.21 5.50
N GLU A 16 -14.35 19.49 6.74
CA GLU A 16 -13.47 20.02 7.80
C GLU A 16 -12.25 19.12 8.05
N LEU A 17 -12.45 17.80 8.15
CA LEU A 17 -11.34 16.85 8.27
C LEU A 17 -10.37 16.89 7.09
N ILE A 18 -10.89 16.98 5.87
CA ILE A 18 -10.05 17.01 4.68
C ILE A 18 -9.26 18.32 4.61
N GLU A 19 -9.85 19.44 5.03
CA GLU A 19 -9.16 20.73 5.13
C GLU A 19 -8.07 20.71 6.20
N LEU A 20 -8.34 20.12 7.37
CA LEU A 20 -7.35 19.93 8.43
C LEU A 20 -6.15 19.08 7.97
N ASP A 21 -6.40 18.05 7.15
CA ASP A 21 -5.36 17.23 6.52
C ASP A 21 -4.73 17.89 5.27
N GLY A 22 -4.97 19.19 5.06
CA GLY A 22 -4.34 19.99 4.00
C GLY A 22 -4.80 19.62 2.59
N GLY A 23 -5.97 19.01 2.46
CA GLY A 23 -6.52 18.54 1.19
C GLY A 23 -5.75 17.38 0.59
N ALA A 24 -5.10 16.55 1.41
CA ALA A 24 -4.23 15.47 0.97
C ALA A 24 -4.55 14.12 1.65
N CYS A 25 -4.24 13.03 0.95
CA CYS A 25 -4.23 11.70 1.55
C CYS A 25 -3.11 11.59 2.59
N VAL A 26 -3.44 11.30 3.85
CA VAL A 26 -2.44 11.22 4.94
C VAL A 26 -1.44 10.06 4.80
N ARG A 27 -1.70 9.11 3.88
CA ARG A 27 -0.81 7.96 3.64
C ARG A 27 0.13 8.13 2.46
N CYS A 28 -0.34 8.74 1.36
CA CYS A 28 0.44 8.82 0.13
C CYS A 28 0.63 10.25 -0.41
N GLY A 29 0.12 11.26 0.28
CA GLY A 29 0.29 12.67 -0.07
C GLY A 29 -0.51 13.16 -1.28
N ARG A 30 -1.15 12.28 -2.07
CA ARG A 30 -1.98 12.70 -3.22
C ARG A 30 -3.04 13.72 -2.81
N ARG A 31 -3.09 14.85 -3.51
CA ARG A 31 -3.93 16.00 -3.17
C ARG A 31 -5.21 16.03 -3.98
N ARG A 32 -6.23 16.69 -3.42
CA ARG A 32 -7.49 16.99 -4.14
C ARG A 32 -7.20 17.83 -5.39
N ASP A 33 -6.26 18.76 -5.30
CA ASP A 33 -5.85 19.66 -6.38
C ASP A 33 -5.23 18.90 -7.57
N ASP A 34 -4.62 17.74 -7.31
CA ASP A 34 -4.09 16.83 -8.34
C ASP A 34 -5.18 15.89 -8.90
N GLY A 35 -6.45 16.16 -8.60
CA GLY A 35 -7.60 15.35 -9.01
C GLY A 35 -7.90 14.13 -8.13
N ALA A 36 -7.24 13.98 -6.97
CA ALA A 36 -7.51 12.84 -6.09
C ALA A 36 -8.87 12.96 -5.40
N VAL A 37 -9.67 11.90 -5.49
CA VAL A 37 -10.92 11.81 -4.70
C VAL A 37 -10.59 11.33 -3.29
N LEU A 38 -10.78 12.22 -2.32
CA LEU A 38 -10.52 11.99 -0.89
C LEU A 38 -11.77 11.50 -0.15
N GLN A 39 -11.57 10.59 0.79
CA GLN A 39 -12.58 9.95 1.62
C GLN A 39 -12.10 9.93 3.07
N VAL A 40 -13.02 10.07 4.02
CA VAL A 40 -12.72 9.97 5.45
C VAL A 40 -12.97 8.52 5.87
N HIS A 41 -11.92 7.88 6.39
CA HIS A 41 -11.95 6.52 6.92
C HIS A 41 -12.10 6.54 8.44
N HIS A 42 -13.06 5.79 8.98
CA HIS A 42 -13.14 5.51 10.43
C HIS A 42 -12.14 4.42 10.80
N LYS A 43 -11.17 4.73 11.68
CA LYS A 43 -10.20 3.75 12.18
C LYS A 43 -10.86 2.65 13.02
N GLU A 44 -11.87 3.05 13.80
CA GLU A 44 -12.61 2.19 14.71
C GLU A 44 -14.09 2.60 14.74
N TYR A 45 -14.98 1.64 14.99
CA TYR A 45 -16.40 1.87 15.16
C TYR A 45 -16.79 1.68 16.64
N LEU A 46 -17.27 2.75 17.27
CA LEU A 46 -17.81 2.76 18.64
C LEU A 46 -19.33 2.56 18.59
N LYS A 47 -19.82 1.59 19.36
CA LYS A 47 -21.27 1.30 19.44
C LYS A 47 -22.04 2.52 19.96
N GLY A 48 -23.22 2.76 19.38
CA GLY A 48 -24.14 3.82 19.80
C GLY A 48 -23.80 5.23 19.32
N LYS A 49 -22.62 5.45 18.70
CA LYS A 49 -22.22 6.77 18.19
C LYS A 49 -22.58 6.98 16.72
N ALA A 50 -23.02 8.18 16.38
CA ALA A 50 -23.15 8.65 15.01
C ALA A 50 -21.78 8.96 14.38
N PRO A 51 -21.65 8.93 13.03
CA PRO A 51 -20.36 9.00 12.34
C PRO A 51 -19.47 10.21 12.66
N TRP A 52 -20.05 11.32 13.12
CA TRP A 52 -19.39 12.60 13.46
C TRP A 52 -19.18 12.81 14.97
N GLU A 53 -19.55 11.84 15.83
CA GLU A 53 -19.44 11.95 17.30
C GLU A 53 -18.11 11.42 17.85
N TYR A 54 -17.15 11.20 16.96
CA TYR A 54 -15.83 10.68 17.25
C TYR A 54 -14.83 11.84 17.23
N PRO A 55 -13.82 11.85 18.11
CA PRO A 55 -12.72 12.79 18.00
C PRO A 55 -12.00 12.66 16.65
N PHE A 56 -11.45 13.76 16.12
CA PHE A 56 -10.76 13.76 14.82
C PHE A 56 -9.62 12.71 14.72
N GLY A 57 -8.97 12.36 15.83
CA GLY A 57 -7.94 11.31 15.86
C GLY A 57 -8.41 9.91 15.44
N PHE A 58 -9.73 9.66 15.41
CA PHE A 58 -10.33 8.40 14.97
C PHE A 58 -10.51 8.29 13.45
N PHE A 59 -10.05 9.29 12.71
CA PHE A 59 -10.21 9.37 11.27
C PHE A 59 -8.88 9.40 10.53
N GLU A 60 -8.92 9.02 9.26
CA GLU A 60 -7.85 9.24 8.30
C GLU A 60 -8.46 9.79 7.00
N THR A 61 -7.96 10.91 6.47
CA THR A 61 -8.27 11.31 5.09
C THR A 61 -7.45 10.48 4.12
N LEU A 62 -8.10 9.65 3.31
CA LEU A 62 -7.49 8.72 2.38
C LEU A 62 -7.98 8.95 0.94
N CYS A 63 -7.10 8.81 -0.05
CA CYS A 63 -7.54 8.68 -1.44
C CYS A 63 -8.25 7.33 -1.66
N ARG A 64 -9.03 7.20 -2.75
CA ARG A 64 -9.75 5.94 -3.09
C ARG A 64 -8.88 4.69 -3.01
N ARG A 65 -7.63 4.74 -3.51
CA ARG A 65 -6.69 3.62 -3.48
C ARG A 65 -6.36 3.22 -2.03
N CYS A 66 -5.83 4.15 -1.24
CA CYS A 66 -5.45 3.90 0.15
C CYS A 66 -6.65 3.50 1.01
N HIS A 67 -7.84 4.04 0.73
CA HIS A 67 -9.06 3.66 1.42
C HIS A 67 -9.47 2.21 1.10
N ALA A 68 -9.38 1.79 -0.17
CA ALA A 68 -9.62 0.41 -0.56
C ALA A 68 -8.59 -0.55 0.06
N GLU A 69 -7.32 -0.15 0.12
CA GLU A 69 -6.23 -0.90 0.76
C GLU A 69 -6.50 -1.11 2.25
N LYS A 70 -6.93 -0.05 2.95
CA LYS A 70 -7.28 -0.11 4.36
C LYS A 70 -8.46 -1.05 4.65
N HIS A 71 -9.40 -1.18 3.71
CA HIS A 71 -10.49 -2.15 3.76
C HIS A 71 -10.09 -3.55 3.25
N GLY A 72 -8.83 -3.78 2.89
CA GLY A 72 -8.36 -5.06 2.36
C GLY A 72 -8.95 -5.41 1.00
N LYS A 73 -9.43 -4.43 0.23
CA LYS A 73 -10.02 -4.65 -1.10
C LYS A 73 -8.96 -4.68 -2.21
N ILE A 74 -7.82 -4.05 -1.97
CA ILE A 74 -6.68 -4.09 -2.87
C ILE A 74 -5.41 -4.37 -2.07
N ARG A 75 -4.45 -4.97 -2.77
CA ARG A 75 -3.14 -5.34 -2.23
C ARG A 75 -2.38 -4.09 -1.72
N PRO A 76 -1.71 -4.18 -0.55
CA PRO A 76 -0.92 -3.07 -0.02
C PRO A 76 0.38 -2.85 -0.79
N GLU A 77 0.82 -1.58 -0.83
CA GLU A 77 2.08 -1.19 -1.48
C GLU A 77 3.31 -1.40 -0.58
N SER A 78 3.13 -1.68 0.71
CA SER A 78 4.21 -1.86 1.68
C SER A 78 3.81 -2.86 2.79
N GLY A 79 4.75 -3.14 3.71
CA GLY A 79 4.53 -4.06 4.83
C GLY A 79 4.72 -5.53 4.46
N TRP A 80 5.39 -5.80 3.33
CA TRP A 80 5.76 -7.15 2.91
C TRP A 80 7.09 -7.55 3.51
N GLU A 81 7.27 -8.84 3.76
CA GLU A 81 8.49 -9.42 4.29
C GLU A 81 9.12 -10.37 3.26
N TYR A 82 10.43 -10.26 3.07
CA TYR A 82 11.19 -11.20 2.24
C TYR A 82 11.28 -12.58 2.91
N VAL A 83 11.03 -13.65 2.16
CA VAL A 83 11.08 -15.03 2.69
C VAL A 83 12.03 -15.95 1.94
N GLY A 84 12.40 -15.64 0.69
CA GLY A 84 13.28 -16.49 -0.09
C GLY A 84 13.51 -15.97 -1.51
N GLU A 85 14.43 -16.59 -2.23
CA GLU A 85 14.71 -16.25 -3.63
C GLU A 85 14.97 -17.49 -4.48
N ASP A 86 14.84 -17.34 -5.79
CA ASP A 86 15.17 -18.36 -6.81
C ASP A 86 15.79 -17.70 -8.05
N ASP A 87 16.61 -18.45 -8.80
CA ASP A 87 17.19 -18.02 -10.08
C ASP A 87 16.72 -18.97 -11.19
N LEU A 88 15.83 -18.48 -12.05
CA LEU A 88 15.27 -19.25 -13.16
C LEU A 88 16.29 -19.51 -14.28
N GLY A 89 17.50 -18.95 -14.22
CA GLY A 89 18.55 -19.08 -15.24
C GLY A 89 18.35 -18.19 -16.47
N GLY A 90 17.12 -17.73 -16.73
CA GLY A 90 16.74 -16.82 -17.80
C GLY A 90 15.48 -16.01 -17.46
N LEU A 91 15.03 -15.12 -18.35
CA LEU A 91 13.78 -14.34 -18.18
C LEU A 91 12.55 -15.23 -18.41
N TYR A 92 12.31 -16.18 -17.50
CA TYR A 92 11.23 -17.16 -17.62
C TYR A 92 10.08 -16.92 -16.63
N GLY A 93 10.29 -16.06 -15.65
CA GLY A 93 9.27 -15.69 -14.66
C GLY A 93 8.55 -14.41 -15.05
N ASN A 94 7.41 -14.16 -14.43
CA ASN A 94 6.69 -12.89 -14.51
C ASN A 94 6.47 -12.35 -13.10
N CYS A 95 6.82 -11.10 -12.86
CA CYS A 95 6.62 -10.46 -11.56
C CYS A 95 5.12 -10.31 -11.25
N GLU A 96 4.64 -10.89 -10.16
CA GLU A 96 3.21 -10.86 -9.80
C GLU A 96 2.68 -9.48 -9.37
N ARG A 97 3.57 -8.49 -9.22
CA ARG A 97 3.20 -7.09 -8.92
C ARG A 97 3.04 -6.26 -10.19
N CYS A 98 3.97 -6.37 -11.15
CA CYS A 98 4.06 -5.47 -12.30
C CYS A 98 4.04 -6.16 -13.67
N ALA A 99 3.95 -7.49 -13.70
CA ALA A 99 3.96 -8.35 -14.88
C ALA A 99 5.24 -8.29 -15.74
N THR A 100 6.29 -7.61 -15.29
CA THR A 100 7.58 -7.60 -15.98
C THR A 100 8.20 -9.00 -15.96
N GLU A 101 8.79 -9.43 -17.08
CA GLU A 101 9.55 -10.67 -17.15
C GLU A 101 10.79 -10.60 -16.23
N ILE A 102 11.03 -11.66 -15.47
CA ILE A 102 12.07 -11.72 -14.44
C ILE A 102 12.84 -13.04 -14.52
N ARG A 103 14.12 -12.95 -14.19
CA ARG A 103 15.01 -14.10 -13.97
C ARG A 103 15.13 -14.45 -12.50
N TYR A 104 15.41 -13.42 -11.70
CA TYR A 104 15.56 -13.56 -10.26
C TYR A 104 14.21 -13.33 -9.60
N VAL A 105 13.74 -14.35 -8.90
CA VAL A 105 12.46 -14.36 -8.21
C VAL A 105 12.72 -14.14 -6.73
N PHE A 106 12.00 -13.20 -6.14
CA PHE A 106 11.99 -12.94 -4.71
C PHE A 106 10.60 -13.26 -4.18
N PHE A 107 10.53 -14.17 -3.22
CA PHE A 107 9.30 -14.51 -2.52
C PHE A 107 9.10 -13.53 -1.37
N VAL A 108 7.92 -12.92 -1.32
CA VAL A 108 7.50 -11.99 -0.26
C VAL A 108 6.17 -12.42 0.34
N GLN A 109 6.00 -12.20 1.64
CA GLN A 109 4.76 -12.52 2.38
C GLN A 109 4.18 -11.28 3.06
N HIS A 110 2.89 -11.29 3.35
CA HIS A 110 2.22 -10.25 4.11
C HIS A 110 1.17 -10.88 5.05
N PRO A 111 0.98 -10.40 6.29
CA PRO A 111 0.13 -11.06 7.30
C PRO A 111 -1.37 -11.18 6.94
N LYS A 112 -1.81 -10.48 5.89
CA LYS A 112 -3.23 -10.40 5.47
C LYS A 112 -3.45 -10.70 3.98
N TRP A 113 -2.40 -11.06 3.25
CA TRP A 113 -2.45 -11.24 1.80
C TRP A 113 -1.65 -12.45 1.40
N GLU A 114 -2.07 -13.12 0.32
CA GLU A 114 -1.34 -14.25 -0.24
C GLU A 114 0.12 -13.87 -0.57
N PRO A 115 1.09 -14.78 -0.33
CA PRO A 115 2.47 -14.56 -0.73
C PRO A 115 2.60 -14.30 -2.24
N MET A 116 3.70 -13.67 -2.64
CA MET A 116 3.97 -13.35 -4.03
C MET A 116 5.39 -13.67 -4.46
N ALA A 117 5.53 -14.01 -5.74
CA ALA A 117 6.79 -14.03 -6.47
C ALA A 117 6.98 -12.72 -7.24
N VAL A 118 8.01 -11.94 -6.87
CA VAL A 118 8.28 -10.62 -7.48
C VAL A 118 9.72 -10.47 -7.94
N GLY A 119 9.97 -9.54 -8.86
CA GLY A 119 11.33 -9.17 -9.27
C GLY A 119 12.06 -8.29 -8.26
N THR A 120 13.35 -8.09 -8.48
CA THR A 120 14.27 -7.33 -7.60
C THR A 120 13.72 -5.98 -7.17
N ILE A 121 13.30 -5.13 -8.12
CA ILE A 121 12.81 -3.76 -7.82
C ILE A 121 11.53 -3.84 -6.98
N CYS A 122 10.62 -4.74 -7.34
CA CYS A 122 9.36 -4.90 -6.63
C CYS A 122 9.56 -5.46 -5.22
N CYS A 123 10.53 -6.34 -4.99
CA CYS A 123 10.87 -6.82 -3.66
C CYS A 123 11.35 -5.66 -2.76
N ASP A 124 12.28 -4.84 -3.25
CA ASP A 124 12.81 -3.70 -2.51
C ASP A 124 11.71 -2.69 -2.15
N ASP A 125 10.85 -2.35 -3.11
CA ASP A 125 9.72 -1.44 -2.88
C ASP A 125 8.72 -1.97 -1.84
N LEU A 126 8.31 -3.24 -1.98
CA LEU A 126 7.29 -3.85 -1.13
C LEU A 126 7.78 -4.04 0.32
N THR A 127 9.07 -4.36 0.47
CA THR A 127 9.72 -4.53 1.78
C THR A 127 10.22 -3.21 2.37
N GLY A 128 10.35 -2.16 1.56
CA GLY A 128 11.00 -0.91 1.95
C GLY A 128 12.50 -1.06 2.20
N THR A 129 13.15 -2.05 1.59
CA THR A 129 14.58 -2.36 1.80
C THR A 129 15.37 -2.33 0.49
N LYS A 130 16.69 -2.58 0.54
CA LYS A 130 17.55 -2.81 -0.63
C LYS A 130 18.05 -4.25 -0.74
N LEU A 131 17.43 -5.16 0.02
CA LEU A 131 17.89 -6.54 0.18
C LEU A 131 18.03 -7.27 -1.16
N ALA A 132 17.03 -7.12 -2.04
CA ALA A 132 17.04 -7.83 -3.31
C ALA A 132 18.11 -7.25 -4.24
N SER A 133 18.17 -5.92 -4.34
CA SER A 133 19.20 -5.25 -5.16
C SER A 133 20.62 -5.58 -4.70
N ASP A 134 20.87 -5.62 -3.39
CA ASP A 134 22.20 -5.89 -2.86
C ASP A 134 22.61 -7.35 -3.09
N LYS A 135 21.72 -8.32 -2.89
CA LYS A 135 21.96 -9.74 -3.24
C LYS A 135 22.41 -9.90 -4.70
N ARG A 136 21.77 -9.20 -5.64
CA ARG A 136 22.15 -9.27 -7.07
C ARG A 136 23.53 -8.68 -7.35
N LYS A 137 23.96 -7.64 -6.62
CA LYS A 137 25.33 -7.08 -6.76
C LYS A 137 26.39 -8.09 -6.32
N TYR A 138 26.17 -8.79 -5.21
CA TYR A 138 27.10 -9.79 -4.69
C TYR A 138 27.24 -10.99 -5.64
N ASP A 139 26.13 -11.49 -6.19
CA ASP A 139 26.17 -12.59 -7.17
C ASP A 139 26.95 -12.21 -8.44
N GLY A 140 26.78 -10.97 -8.91
CA GLY A 140 27.53 -10.44 -10.05
C GLY A 140 29.02 -10.28 -9.77
N LEU A 141 29.40 -9.93 -8.54
CA LEU A 141 30.80 -9.82 -8.13
C LEU A 141 31.45 -11.20 -7.98
N PHE A 142 30.76 -12.16 -7.36
CA PHE A 142 31.26 -13.51 -7.16
C PHE A 142 31.52 -14.22 -8.50
N LYS A 143 30.60 -14.10 -9.46
CA LYS A 143 30.78 -14.62 -10.83
C LYS A 143 31.97 -14.00 -11.57
N LYS A 144 32.38 -12.78 -11.25
CA LYS A 144 33.56 -12.11 -11.85
C LYS A 144 34.88 -12.49 -11.21
N ILE A 145 34.86 -12.95 -9.95
CA ILE A 145 36.08 -13.36 -9.22
C ILE A 145 36.40 -14.83 -9.48
N CYS A 146 35.38 -15.67 -9.67
CA CYS A 146 35.51 -17.12 -9.81
C CYS A 146 35.34 -17.64 -11.24
N GLY A 147 35.18 -16.77 -12.24
CA GLY A 147 35.09 -17.11 -13.66
C GLY A 147 36.27 -16.53 -14.43
#